data_AF-A0A1W1I1L0-F1
#
_entry.id   AF-A0A1W1I1L0-F1
#
_cell.length_a   1.000
_cell.length_b   1.000
_cell.length_c   1.000
_cell.angle_alpha   90.00
_cell.angle_beta   90.00
_cell.angle_gamma   90.00
#
_symmetry.space_group_name_H-M   'P 1'
#
loop_
_entity.id
_entity.type
_entity.pdbx_description
1 polymer ?
#
loop_
_entity_poly.entity_id
_entity_poly.type
_entity_poly.pdbx_seq_one_letter_code
_entity_poly.pdbx_strand_id
1 'polypeptide(L)'
;MKLERCGRYLALAVFSAATVMGAQAASAASTDVTGQGQPVLWLSDQKSTAWVEELMGQVLTYQTLADKQVIEGNYQPYLDQMIKVRNRYRAGDRRATYDGVNQFMTMLEVRMGGVDEHSAEALWNFCYRVTPDEYHARDRHVRAKGEAEVNKEEEFLRDMEERASLSF
;
A
#
# COMPACT_ATOMS: atom_id res chain seq x y z
N MET A 1 12.66 -34.07 55.27
CA MET A 1 13.15 -33.87 53.89
C MET A 1 13.34 -35.25 53.27
N LYS A 2 12.51 -35.61 52.29
CA LYS A 2 12.51 -36.91 51.61
C LYS A 2 13.26 -36.80 50.27
N LEU A 3 14.21 -37.70 50.06
CA LEU A 3 14.86 -38.02 48.79
C LEU A 3 14.16 -39.26 48.25
N GLU A 4 13.57 -39.22 47.05
CA GLU A 4 13.30 -40.42 46.25
C GLU A 4 13.50 -40.16 44.75
N ARG A 5 14.09 -41.15 44.10
CA ARG A 5 14.56 -41.21 42.72
C ARG A 5 13.48 -41.78 41.79
N CYS A 6 13.80 -41.73 40.50
CA CYS A 6 13.47 -42.71 39.44
C CYS A 6 12.14 -42.59 38.69
N GLY A 7 12.26 -42.42 37.37
CA GLY A 7 11.19 -42.67 36.40
C GLY A 7 11.68 -42.41 34.97
N ARG A 8 12.42 -43.37 34.40
CA ARG A 8 12.84 -43.44 33.00
C ARG A 8 11.63 -43.73 32.12
N TYR A 9 11.46 -43.03 30.99
CA TYR A 9 10.89 -43.66 29.79
C TYR A 9 11.68 -43.24 28.55
N LEU A 10 12.39 -44.25 28.05
CA LEU A 10 13.07 -44.34 26.77
C LEU A 10 12.01 -44.82 25.77
N ALA A 11 11.83 -44.12 24.65
CA ALA A 11 11.15 -44.69 23.49
C ALA A 11 11.93 -44.29 22.24
N LEU A 12 12.84 -45.20 21.86
CA LEU A 12 13.44 -45.29 20.55
C LEU A 12 12.40 -45.95 19.63
N ALA A 13 12.12 -45.35 18.48
CA ALA A 13 11.52 -46.04 17.34
C ALA A 13 12.09 -45.44 16.05
N VAL A 14 12.32 -46.32 15.09
CA VAL A 14 13.30 -46.24 14.02
C VAL A 14 12.60 -46.55 12.68
N PHE A 15 13.13 -45.94 11.60
CA PHE A 15 13.00 -46.24 10.16
C PHE A 15 11.64 -46.15 9.44
N SER A 16 11.59 -45.31 8.39
CA SER A 16 11.44 -45.72 6.97
C SER A 16 11.29 -44.47 6.09
N ALA A 17 12.25 -44.16 5.22
CA ALA A 17 12.44 -44.66 3.85
C ALA A 17 11.62 -43.89 2.79
N ALA A 18 12.40 -43.16 1.98
CA ALA A 18 12.15 -42.46 0.71
C ALA A 18 10.83 -42.65 -0.04
N THR A 19 10.30 -41.54 -0.57
CA THR A 19 9.83 -41.52 -1.97
C THR A 19 10.15 -40.17 -2.61
N VAL A 20 10.81 -40.27 -3.77
CA VAL A 20 11.17 -39.22 -4.72
C VAL A 20 9.94 -38.85 -5.55
N MET A 21 9.67 -37.55 -5.71
CA MET A 21 9.03 -36.88 -6.86
C MET A 21 8.82 -35.42 -6.41
N GLY A 22 9.53 -34.43 -6.94
CA GLY A 22 9.56 -34.08 -8.35
C GLY A 22 8.70 -32.83 -8.55
N ALA A 23 9.20 -31.67 -8.11
CA ALA A 23 8.69 -30.37 -8.54
C ALA A 23 9.90 -29.53 -8.93
N GLN A 24 10.31 -29.63 -10.19
CA GLN A 24 11.22 -28.69 -10.80
C GLN A 24 10.58 -27.31 -10.70
N ALA A 25 11.19 -26.43 -9.90
CA ALA A 25 11.00 -25.01 -10.04
C ALA A 25 11.46 -24.65 -11.46
N ALA A 26 10.52 -24.33 -12.33
CA ALA A 26 10.82 -23.81 -13.65
C ALA A 26 11.64 -22.53 -13.47
N SER A 27 12.92 -22.65 -13.79
CA SER A 27 13.88 -21.57 -13.93
C SER A 27 13.34 -20.49 -14.86
N ALA A 28 13.50 -19.24 -14.44
CA ALA A 28 13.27 -18.06 -15.24
C ALA A 28 13.98 -18.19 -16.60
N ALA A 29 13.20 -18.26 -17.68
CA ALA A 29 13.68 -18.06 -19.03
C ALA A 29 13.49 -16.57 -19.37
N SER A 30 14.55 -15.79 -19.16
CA SER A 30 14.70 -14.46 -19.75
C SER A 30 15.61 -14.60 -20.97
N THR A 31 15.00 -14.71 -22.14
CA THR A 31 15.62 -14.68 -23.48
C THR A 31 14.52 -14.23 -24.43
N ASP A 32 14.68 -13.35 -25.40
CA ASP A 32 15.74 -12.43 -25.80
C ASP A 32 15.05 -11.45 -26.78
N VAL A 33 15.74 -10.35 -27.03
CA VAL A 33 15.55 -9.27 -27.99
C VAL A 33 14.95 -9.66 -29.37
N THR A 34 13.92 -8.92 -29.84
CA THR A 34 13.89 -8.14 -31.11
C THR A 34 12.45 -7.72 -31.48
N GLY A 35 12.31 -6.49 -31.99
CA GLY A 35 11.04 -5.80 -32.14
C GLY A 35 10.10 -6.38 -33.20
N GLN A 36 8.85 -6.57 -32.81
CA GLN A 36 7.66 -6.32 -33.62
C GLN A 36 6.60 -5.77 -32.68
N GLY A 37 5.95 -4.67 -33.07
CA GLY A 37 4.94 -3.96 -32.29
C GLY A 37 3.77 -4.86 -31.93
N GLN A 38 3.88 -5.55 -30.80
CA GLN A 38 2.73 -6.14 -30.13
C GLN A 38 1.95 -4.98 -29.51
N PRO A 39 0.63 -4.88 -29.74
CA PRO A 39 -0.16 -3.91 -29.01
C PRO A 39 0.07 -4.19 -27.53
N VAL A 40 0.43 -3.14 -26.78
CA VAL A 40 0.48 -3.20 -25.32
C VAL A 40 -0.91 -3.66 -24.90
N LEU A 41 -1.00 -4.94 -24.53
CA LEU A 41 -2.20 -5.54 -24.00
C LEU A 41 -2.32 -4.90 -22.62
N TRP A 42 -3.04 -3.79 -22.54
CA TRP A 42 -3.52 -3.24 -21.29
C TRP A 42 -4.38 -4.33 -20.68
N LEU A 43 -3.78 -5.20 -19.87
CA LEU A 43 -4.53 -6.12 -19.05
C LEU A 43 -5.36 -5.24 -18.13
N SER A 44 -6.61 -5.03 -18.51
CA SER A 44 -7.66 -4.31 -17.78
C SER A 44 -7.93 -4.91 -16.39
N ASP A 45 -7.27 -6.03 -16.06
CA ASP A 45 -7.33 -6.73 -14.78
C ASP A 45 -6.21 -6.31 -13.81
N GLN A 46 -5.23 -5.51 -14.25
CA GLN A 46 -4.52 -4.65 -13.31
C GLN A 46 -5.48 -3.53 -12.93
N LYS A 47 -6.29 -3.74 -11.88
CA LYS A 47 -6.92 -2.64 -11.16
C LYS A 47 -5.83 -1.59 -10.94
N SER A 48 -5.94 -0.47 -11.64
CA SER A 48 -4.83 0.46 -11.84
C SER A 48 -4.20 0.79 -10.49
N THR A 49 -2.92 0.44 -10.31
CA THR A 49 -2.14 0.84 -9.12
C THR A 49 -1.73 2.30 -9.21
N ALA A 50 -2.12 3.03 -10.27
CA ALA A 50 -1.68 4.41 -10.53
C ALA A 50 -1.89 5.31 -9.31
N TRP A 51 -3.07 5.27 -8.68
CA TRP A 51 -3.35 6.07 -7.48
C TRP A 51 -2.39 5.77 -6.32
N VAL A 52 -2.01 4.50 -6.15
CA VAL A 52 -1.07 4.10 -5.09
C VAL A 52 0.34 4.61 -5.39
N GLU A 53 0.77 4.50 -6.65
CA GLU A 53 2.09 4.98 -7.08
C GLU A 53 2.15 6.51 -7.03
N GLU A 54 1.07 7.21 -7.39
CA GLU A 54 0.95 8.67 -7.26
C GLU A 54 1.05 9.13 -5.81
N LEU A 55 0.28 8.53 -4.90
CA LEU A 55 0.34 8.85 -3.48
C LEU A 55 1.73 8.54 -2.89
N MET A 56 2.31 7.39 -3.23
CA MET A 56 3.67 7.05 -2.81
C MET A 56 4.72 8.02 -3.38
N GLY A 57 4.57 8.46 -4.63
CA GLY A 57 5.43 9.46 -5.26
C GLY A 57 5.35 10.82 -4.57
N GLN A 58 4.16 11.22 -4.11
CA GLN A 58 4.00 12.44 -3.31
C GLN A 58 4.71 12.32 -1.96
N VAL A 59 4.60 11.18 -1.26
CA VAL A 59 5.34 10.94 -0.01
C VAL A 59 6.85 11.00 -0.25
N LEU A 60 7.35 10.40 -1.33
CA LEU A 60 8.77 10.42 -1.70
C LEU A 60 9.27 11.85 -1.98
N THR A 61 8.42 12.70 -2.55
CA THR A 61 8.73 14.11 -2.77
C THR A 61 8.99 14.81 -1.44
N TYR A 62 8.13 14.63 -0.44
CA TYR A 62 8.33 15.20 0.90
C TYR A 62 9.54 14.57 1.62
N GLN A 63 9.76 13.27 1.50
CA GLN A 63 11.00 12.63 2.01
C GLN A 63 12.24 13.31 1.41
N THR A 64 12.25 13.58 0.10
CA THR A 64 13.37 14.23 -0.57
C THR A 64 13.59 15.67 -0.08
N LEU A 65 12.52 16.39 0.23
CA LEU A 65 12.60 17.74 0.82
C LEU A 65 13.17 17.67 2.25
N ALA A 66 12.76 16.68 3.03
CA ALA A 66 13.27 16.45 4.38
C ALA A 66 14.76 16.05 4.38
N ASP A 67 15.18 15.16 3.46
CA ASP A 67 16.58 14.76 3.29
C ASP A 67 17.48 15.94 2.92
N LYS A 68 16.92 16.92 2.18
CA LYS A 68 17.59 18.19 1.84
C LYS A 68 17.49 19.25 2.93
N GLN A 69 16.92 18.92 4.09
CA GLN A 69 16.72 19.82 5.23
C GLN A 69 15.89 21.08 4.88
N VAL A 70 15.00 20.96 3.89
CA VAL A 70 14.06 22.03 3.51
C VAL A 70 12.85 22.04 4.43
N ILE A 71 12.43 20.85 4.87
CA ILE A 71 11.33 20.64 5.83
C ILE A 71 11.77 19.67 6.92
N GLU A 72 11.03 19.62 8.02
CA GLU A 72 11.31 18.73 9.15
C GLU A 72 10.52 17.41 9.04
N GLY A 73 11.08 16.37 9.67
CA GLY A 73 10.39 15.10 9.89
C GLY A 73 10.97 13.91 9.14
N ASN A 74 10.48 12.73 9.49
CA ASN A 74 10.85 11.46 8.88
C ASN A 74 9.64 10.86 8.14
N TYR A 75 9.74 10.76 6.81
CA TYR A 75 8.65 10.24 5.97
C TYR A 75 8.76 8.74 5.70
N GLN A 76 9.84 8.07 6.15
CA GLN A 76 10.04 6.64 5.94
C GLN A 76 8.87 5.76 6.43
N PRO A 77 8.25 6.01 7.60
CA PRO A 77 7.09 5.22 8.03
C PRO A 77 5.92 5.26 7.04
N TYR A 78 5.71 6.41 6.39
CA TYR A 78 4.65 6.60 5.40
C TYR A 78 4.94 5.84 4.12
N LEU A 79 6.20 5.85 3.66
CA LEU A 79 6.64 5.04 2.52
C LEU A 79 6.44 3.54 2.80
N ASP A 80 6.86 3.08 3.98
CA ASP A 80 6.68 1.68 4.38
C ASP A 80 5.20 1.27 4.42
N GLN A 81 4.33 2.19 4.88
CA GLN A 81 2.89 1.97 4.87
C GLN A 81 2.32 1.91 3.45
N MET A 82 2.75 2.80 2.55
CA MET A 82 2.31 2.81 1.15
C MET A 82 2.76 1.56 0.39
N ILE A 83 3.95 1.03 0.67
CA ILE A 83 4.40 -0.26 0.13
C ILE A 83 3.46 -1.38 0.55
N LYS A 84 2.99 -1.40 1.81
CA LYS A 84 2.01 -2.39 2.28
C LYS A 84 0.68 -2.24 1.54
N VAL A 85 0.14 -1.02 1.45
CA VAL A 85 -1.10 -0.71 0.72
C VAL A 85 -1.03 -1.22 -0.71
N ARG A 86 0.05 -0.88 -1.43
CA ARG A 86 0.30 -1.36 -2.79
C ARG A 86 0.24 -2.87 -2.91
N ASN A 87 0.92 -3.57 -2.01
CA ASN A 87 0.98 -5.03 -2.04
C ASN A 87 -0.39 -5.66 -1.77
N ARG A 88 -1.18 -5.10 -0.83
CA ARG A 88 -2.55 -5.56 -0.56
C ARG A 88 -3.50 -5.31 -1.73
N TYR A 89 -3.40 -4.15 -2.34
CA TYR A 89 -4.21 -3.78 -3.50
C TYR A 89 -3.90 -4.67 -4.72
N ARG A 90 -2.61 -4.89 -5.00
CA ARG A 90 -2.17 -5.83 -6.06
C ARG A 90 -2.62 -7.26 -5.81
N ALA A 91 -2.76 -7.67 -4.55
CA ALA A 91 -3.29 -8.98 -4.17
C ALA A 91 -4.83 -9.06 -4.24
N GLY A 92 -5.53 -7.96 -4.56
CA GLY A 92 -6.99 -7.91 -4.58
C GLY A 92 -7.63 -7.90 -3.18
N ASP A 93 -6.84 -7.75 -2.12
CA ASP A 93 -7.34 -7.74 -0.74
C ASP A 93 -7.95 -6.36 -0.42
N ARG A 94 -9.23 -6.23 -0.75
CA ARG A 94 -9.96 -4.96 -0.61
C ARG A 94 -9.97 -4.47 0.84
N ARG A 95 -10.22 -5.36 1.81
CA ARG A 95 -10.32 -4.97 3.23
C ARG A 95 -8.96 -4.52 3.77
N ALA A 96 -7.91 -5.28 3.51
CA ALA A 96 -6.57 -4.88 3.97
C ALA A 96 -6.06 -3.62 3.27
N THR A 97 -6.45 -3.37 2.02
CA THR A 97 -6.18 -2.10 1.33
C THR A 97 -6.86 -0.95 2.07
N TYR A 98 -8.16 -1.07 2.36
CA TYR A 98 -8.91 -0.06 3.11
C TYR A 98 -8.29 0.22 4.49
N ASP A 99 -7.97 -0.83 5.25
CA ASP A 99 -7.35 -0.69 6.57
C ASP A 99 -5.97 -0.03 6.46
N GLY A 100 -5.20 -0.39 5.43
CA GLY A 100 -3.89 0.18 5.17
C GLY A 100 -3.92 1.67 4.85
N VAL A 101 -4.85 2.11 4.01
CA VAL A 101 -5.03 3.54 3.67
C VAL A 101 -5.48 4.32 4.91
N ASN A 102 -6.45 3.81 5.67
CA ASN A 102 -6.93 4.50 6.87
C ASN A 102 -5.85 4.57 7.97
N GLN A 103 -4.95 3.59 8.04
CA GLN A 103 -3.77 3.66 8.89
C GLN A 103 -2.79 4.73 8.40
N PHE A 104 -2.54 4.84 7.10
CA PHE A 104 -1.72 5.92 6.53
C PHE A 104 -2.27 7.30 6.89
N MET A 105 -3.58 7.48 6.75
CA MET A 105 -4.27 8.70 7.18
C MET A 105 -4.05 8.95 8.69
N THR A 106 -4.29 7.96 9.54
CA THR A 106 -4.06 8.08 10.99
C THR A 106 -2.63 8.48 11.34
N MET A 107 -1.63 8.00 10.58
CA MET A 107 -0.23 8.41 10.76
C MET A 107 -0.01 9.89 10.48
N LEU A 108 -0.67 10.44 9.45
CA LEU A 108 -0.61 11.87 9.10
C LEU A 108 -1.29 12.72 10.18
N GLU A 109 -2.46 12.31 10.67
CA GLU A 109 -3.19 12.97 11.77
C GLU A 109 -2.30 13.15 13.02
N VAL A 110 -1.56 12.11 13.40
CA VAL A 110 -0.69 12.16 14.58
C VAL A 110 0.72 12.68 14.27
N ARG A 111 0.98 13.11 13.03
CA ARG A 111 2.28 13.59 12.54
C ARG A 111 3.41 12.63 12.89
N MET A 112 3.17 11.33 12.65
CA MET A 112 4.15 10.28 12.94
C MET A 112 5.51 10.63 12.30
N GLY A 113 6.60 10.42 13.03
CA GLY A 113 7.93 10.80 12.56
C GLY A 113 8.25 12.29 12.64
N GLY A 114 7.39 13.10 13.28
CA GLY A 114 7.64 14.52 13.50
C GLY A 114 7.58 15.36 12.23
N VAL A 115 6.74 14.96 11.27
CA VAL A 115 6.51 15.72 10.03
C VAL A 115 5.82 17.05 10.34
N ASP A 116 6.18 18.09 9.60
CA ASP A 116 5.56 19.40 9.77
C ASP A 116 4.06 19.36 9.42
N GLU A 117 3.30 20.28 10.02
CA GLU A 117 1.84 20.34 9.87
C GLU A 117 1.40 20.55 8.42
N HIS A 118 2.11 21.39 7.68
CA HIS A 118 1.74 21.75 6.32
C HIS A 118 1.90 20.58 5.36
N SER A 119 3.02 19.84 5.45
CA SER A 119 3.22 18.64 4.63
C SER A 119 2.26 17.52 5.00
N ALA A 120 1.95 17.33 6.29
CA ALA A 120 0.98 16.34 6.74
C ALA A 120 -0.42 16.62 6.18
N GLU A 121 -0.86 17.88 6.25
CA GLU A 121 -2.14 18.32 5.69
C GLU A 121 -2.17 18.19 4.16
N ALA A 122 -1.09 18.57 3.47
CA ALA A 122 -1.00 18.44 2.03
C ALA A 122 -1.04 16.98 1.57
N LEU A 123 -0.35 16.07 2.28
CA LEU A 123 -0.41 14.62 2.02
C LEU A 123 -1.80 14.05 2.33
N TRP A 124 -2.44 14.51 3.39
CA TRP A 124 -3.80 14.11 3.75
C TRP A 124 -4.79 14.47 2.64
N ASN A 125 -4.76 15.72 2.18
CA ASN A 125 -5.59 16.22 1.08
C ASN A 125 -5.28 15.51 -0.24
N PHE A 126 -4.01 15.24 -0.53
CA PHE A 126 -3.63 14.49 -1.73
C PHE A 126 -4.16 13.07 -1.68
N CYS A 127 -4.04 12.39 -0.53
CA CYS A 127 -4.57 11.05 -0.31
C CYS A 127 -6.07 10.98 -0.59
N TYR A 128 -6.84 11.97 -0.13
CA TYR A 128 -8.27 12.06 -0.42
C TYR A 128 -8.57 12.09 -1.90
N ARG A 129 -7.86 12.97 -2.62
CA ARG A 129 -8.12 13.24 -4.03
C ARG A 129 -7.83 12.06 -4.95
N VAL A 130 -6.77 11.30 -4.67
CA VAL A 130 -6.31 10.24 -5.58
C VAL A 130 -6.82 8.86 -5.19
N THR A 131 -7.17 8.64 -3.92
CA THR A 131 -7.56 7.31 -3.44
C THR A 131 -9.03 7.04 -3.76
N PRO A 132 -9.36 5.92 -4.44
CA PRO A 132 -10.76 5.58 -4.68
C PRO A 132 -11.58 5.52 -3.38
N ASP A 133 -12.83 6.00 -3.44
CA ASP A 133 -13.74 6.11 -2.30
C ASP A 133 -13.91 4.80 -1.51
N GLU A 134 -13.84 3.66 -2.21
CA GLU A 134 -13.96 2.35 -1.59
C GLU A 134 -12.81 1.97 -0.65
N TYR A 135 -11.70 2.71 -0.66
CA TYR A 135 -10.50 2.42 0.13
C TYR A 135 -10.23 3.42 1.26
N HIS A 136 -11.03 4.48 1.43
CA HIS A 136 -10.79 5.46 2.49
C HIS A 136 -12.09 5.87 3.19
N ALA A 137 -11.98 6.29 4.45
CA ALA A 137 -13.16 6.67 5.24
C ALA A 137 -13.50 8.15 5.02
N ARG A 138 -14.52 8.41 4.19
CA ARG A 138 -15.01 9.76 3.85
C ARG A 138 -15.38 10.61 5.08
N ASP A 139 -15.94 9.98 6.10
CA ASP A 139 -16.32 10.64 7.35
C ASP A 139 -15.14 11.37 8.01
N ARG A 140 -13.91 10.89 7.81
CA ARG A 140 -12.70 11.56 8.32
C ARG A 140 -12.50 12.95 7.69
N HIS A 141 -12.72 13.09 6.39
CA HIS A 141 -12.64 14.39 5.71
C HIS A 141 -13.78 15.31 6.12
N VAL A 142 -15.00 14.77 6.25
CA VAL A 142 -16.16 15.54 6.72
C VAL A 142 -15.93 16.09 8.13
N ARG A 143 -15.36 15.30 9.04
CA ARG A 143 -15.00 15.79 10.38
C ARG A 143 -13.92 16.86 10.36
N ALA A 144 -12.96 16.78 9.43
CA ALA A 144 -11.84 17.71 9.34
C ALA A 144 -12.21 19.04 8.64
N LYS A 145 -12.93 18.99 7.52
CA LYS A 145 -13.22 20.14 6.64
C LYS A 145 -14.68 20.61 6.68
N GLY A 146 -15.60 19.80 7.20
CA GLY A 146 -17.03 20.03 7.10
C GLY A 146 -17.63 19.47 5.81
N GLU A 147 -18.89 19.05 5.88
CA GLU A 147 -19.60 18.33 4.81
C GLU A 147 -19.72 19.14 3.51
N ALA A 148 -19.98 20.45 3.61
CA ALA A 148 -20.15 21.31 2.44
C ALA A 148 -18.87 21.45 1.60
N GLU A 149 -17.70 21.53 2.24
CA GLU A 149 -16.42 21.66 1.55
C GLU A 149 -16.03 20.34 0.87
N VAL A 150 -16.25 19.21 1.56
CA VAL A 150 -16.05 17.86 1.02
C VAL A 150 -16.92 17.63 -0.21
N ASN A 151 -18.22 17.96 -0.15
CA ASN A 151 -19.13 17.81 -1.29
C ASN A 151 -18.68 18.64 -2.51
N LYS A 152 -18.15 19.85 -2.28
CA LYS A 152 -17.66 20.72 -3.34
C LYS A 152 -16.38 20.18 -3.99
N GLU A 153 -15.45 19.65 -3.19
CA GLU A 153 -14.25 18.99 -3.69
C GLU A 153 -14.60 17.74 -4.51
N GLU A 154 -15.55 16.92 -4.05
CA GLU A 154 -16.05 15.73 -4.77
C GLU A 154 -16.73 16.10 -6.09
N GLU A 155 -17.59 17.12 -6.09
CA GLU A 155 -18.28 17.59 -7.30
C GLU A 155 -17.29 18.12 -8.34
N PHE A 156 -16.28 18.86 -7.90
CA PHE A 156 -15.21 19.33 -8.78
C PHE A 156 -14.42 18.18 -9.41
N LEU A 157 -14.07 17.14 -8.63
CA LEU A 157 -13.37 15.98 -9.15
C LEU A 157 -14.23 15.18 -10.13
N ARG A 158 -15.53 15.03 -9.86
CA ARG A 158 -16.47 14.37 -10.77
C ARG A 158 -16.61 15.11 -12.09
N ASP A 159 -16.74 16.44 -12.07
CA ASP A 159 -16.78 17.25 -13.31
C ASP A 159 -15.48 17.10 -14.12
N MET A 160 -14.32 17.09 -13.46
CA MET A 160 -13.05 16.86 -14.13
C MET A 160 -12.95 15.46 -14.77
N GLU A 161 -13.40 14.42 -14.08
CA GLU A 161 -13.41 13.05 -14.60
C GLU A 161 -14.40 12.92 -15.77
N GLU A 162 -15.60 13.47 -15.65
CA GLU A 162 -16.60 13.52 -16.72
C GLU A 162 -16.03 14.23 -17.96
N ARG A 163 -15.37 15.38 -17.79
CA ARG A 163 -14.70 16.11 -18.88
C ARG A 163 -13.54 15.34 -19.51
N ALA A 164 -12.74 14.65 -18.72
CA ALA A 164 -11.65 13.81 -19.21
C ALA A 164 -12.20 12.59 -19.99
N SER A 165 -13.33 12.03 -19.57
CA SER A 165 -14.00 10.91 -20.23
C SER A 165 -14.63 11.26 -21.58
N LEU A 166 -15.03 12.54 -21.76
CA LEU A 166 -15.61 13.07 -23.00
C LEU A 166 -14.56 13.52 -24.03
N SER A 167 -13.26 13.43 -23.69
CA SER A 167 -12.15 13.92 -24.51
C SER A 167 -11.62 12.92 -25.56
N PHE A 168 -12.39 11.90 -25.93
CA PHE A 168 -11.98 10.85 -26.90
C PHE A 168 -12.69 10.96 -28.25
#